data_AF-W4UPU0-F1
#
_entry.id   AF-W4UPU0-F1
#
_cell.length_a   1.000
_cell.length_b   1.000
_cell.length_c   1.000
_cell.angle_alpha   90.00
_cell.angle_beta   90.00
_cell.angle_gamma   90.00
#
_symmetry.space_group_name_H-M   'P 1'
#
loop_
_entity.id
_entity.type
_entity.pdbx_description
1 polymer ?
#
loop_
_entity_poly.entity_id
_entity_poly.type
_entity_poly.pdbx_seq_one_letter_code
_entity_poly.pdbx_strand_id
1 'polypeptide(L)'
;MPLRNTKTSVRKKSTAPQRKPAKRKTKKKVNHSMPAWIRNILVFILAVFFTGAFYYFFIRPYAYRWKPCAGQKEYGVCIPCGYEVHGIDISHYQGDIDWNVLSMNRETDSPLHFVFMKATEGGDHGDDTFCNNFTEALNHALSVEPIISLSLRQMP
;
A
#
# COMPACT_ATOMS: atom_id res chain seq x y z
N MET A 1 14.32 -109.64 58.19
CA MET A 1 13.54 -109.72 56.93
C MET A 1 12.05 -109.60 57.27
N PRO A 2 11.18 -108.98 56.45
CA PRO A 2 11.43 -108.38 55.14
C PRO A 2 11.12 -106.88 55.07
N LEU A 3 11.63 -106.29 53.98
CA LEU A 3 11.44 -104.93 53.50
C LEU A 3 10.02 -104.70 52.99
N ARG A 4 9.47 -103.49 53.18
CA ARG A 4 8.36 -103.01 52.37
C ARG A 4 8.50 -101.52 52.07
N ASN A 5 9.06 -101.23 50.90
CA ASN A 5 9.03 -99.93 50.25
C ASN A 5 7.62 -99.63 49.73
N THR A 6 7.01 -98.54 50.18
CA THR A 6 5.83 -97.95 49.55
C THR A 6 6.21 -96.63 48.89
N LYS A 7 6.35 -96.66 47.57
CA LYS A 7 6.35 -95.46 46.72
C LYS A 7 4.90 -95.03 46.51
N THR A 8 4.53 -93.81 46.90
CA THR A 8 3.33 -93.15 46.32
C THR A 8 3.37 -91.63 46.47
N SER A 9 3.81 -90.99 45.38
CA SER A 9 3.35 -89.72 44.80
C SER A 9 2.88 -88.58 45.73
N VAL A 10 3.75 -87.59 45.90
CA VAL A 10 3.39 -86.24 46.37
C VAL A 10 2.49 -85.58 45.32
N ARG A 11 1.19 -85.45 45.63
CA ARG A 11 0.22 -84.71 44.80
C ARG A 11 0.54 -83.21 44.87
N LYS A 12 1.28 -82.69 43.88
CA LYS A 12 1.44 -81.25 43.65
C LYS A 12 0.06 -80.63 43.38
N LYS A 13 -0.39 -79.74 44.27
CA LYS A 13 -1.59 -78.91 44.08
C LYS A 13 -1.29 -77.91 42.96
N SER A 14 -2.06 -77.95 41.88
CA SER A 14 -1.91 -77.10 40.72
C SER A 14 -2.25 -75.65 41.06
N THR A 15 -1.30 -74.74 40.87
CA THR A 15 -1.56 -73.30 40.78
C THR A 15 -2.41 -73.03 39.55
N ALA A 16 -3.57 -72.41 39.75
CA ALA A 16 -4.41 -71.89 38.67
C ALA A 16 -3.59 -70.94 37.77
N PRO A 17 -3.81 -70.92 36.44
CA PRO A 17 -3.05 -70.04 35.57
C PRO A 17 -3.45 -68.59 35.85
N GLN A 18 -2.51 -67.78 36.33
CA GLN A 18 -2.68 -66.34 36.44
C GLN A 18 -2.92 -65.77 35.03
N ARG A 19 -4.15 -65.31 34.75
CA ARG A 19 -4.44 -64.55 33.53
C ARG A 19 -3.62 -63.28 33.57
N LYS A 20 -2.68 -63.14 32.63
CA LYS A 20 -1.90 -61.90 32.43
C LYS A 20 -2.88 -60.74 32.20
N PRO A 21 -2.70 -59.57 32.83
CA PRO A 21 -3.56 -58.43 32.55
C PRO A 21 -3.44 -58.07 31.07
N ALA A 22 -4.59 -57.94 30.40
CA ALA A 22 -4.62 -57.51 29.01
C ALA A 22 -4.00 -56.10 28.92
N LYS A 23 -2.92 -55.96 28.15
CA LYS A 23 -2.32 -54.66 27.84
C LYS A 23 -3.33 -53.84 27.01
N ARG A 24 -4.21 -53.07 27.67
CA ARG A 24 -3.97 -51.62 27.77
C ARG A 24 -3.45 -50.88 26.54
N LYS A 25 -3.84 -51.14 25.28
CA LYS A 25 -3.27 -50.43 24.12
C LYS A 25 -3.60 -48.94 24.21
N THR A 26 -2.71 -48.16 24.82
CA THR A 26 -2.73 -46.70 24.75
C THR A 26 -2.58 -46.32 23.28
N LYS A 27 -3.58 -45.68 22.69
CA LYS A 27 -3.47 -45.13 21.32
C LYS A 27 -2.26 -44.20 21.31
N LYS A 28 -1.20 -44.58 20.59
CA LYS A 28 -0.03 -43.72 20.37
C LYS A 28 -0.54 -42.45 19.69
N LYS A 29 -0.50 -41.31 20.39
CA LYS A 29 -0.67 -40.02 19.74
C LYS A 29 0.46 -39.90 18.72
N VAL A 30 0.11 -39.86 17.43
CA VAL A 30 1.09 -39.65 16.37
C VAL A 30 1.52 -38.19 16.51
N ASN A 31 2.69 -37.96 17.12
CA ASN A 31 3.30 -36.64 17.13
C ASN A 31 3.74 -36.38 15.69
N HIS A 32 3.00 -35.53 14.98
CA HIS A 32 3.39 -35.01 13.67
C HIS A 32 4.50 -33.98 13.88
N SER A 33 5.66 -34.44 14.34
CA SER A 33 6.87 -33.64 14.47
C SER A 33 7.42 -33.43 13.07
N MET A 34 6.99 -32.34 12.42
CA MET A 34 7.53 -31.98 11.12
C MET A 34 9.06 -31.82 11.23
N PRO A 35 9.83 -32.41 10.30
CA PRO A 35 11.25 -32.15 10.18
C PRO A 35 11.54 -30.64 10.15
N ALA A 36 12.58 -30.21 10.86
CA ALA A 36 12.90 -28.79 11.00
C ALA A 36 13.05 -28.07 9.64
N TRP A 37 13.57 -28.76 8.63
CA TRP A 37 13.71 -28.22 7.27
C TRP A 37 12.36 -27.92 6.60
N ILE A 38 11.36 -28.80 6.77
CA ILE A 38 9.99 -28.58 6.24
C ILE A 38 9.32 -27.41 6.96
N ARG A 39 9.47 -27.33 8.29
CA ARG A 39 8.96 -26.19 9.06
C ARG A 39 9.56 -24.87 8.59
N ASN A 40 10.88 -24.83 8.35
CA ASN A 40 11.56 -23.62 7.89
C ASN A 40 11.08 -23.20 6.48
N ILE A 41 10.84 -24.17 5.59
CA ILE A 41 10.25 -23.91 4.27
C ILE A 41 8.85 -23.31 4.40
N LEU A 42 7.99 -23.88 5.26
CA LEU A 42 6.64 -23.37 5.48
C LEU A 42 6.64 -21.95 6.04
N VAL A 43 7.53 -21.64 6.98
CA VAL A 43 7.70 -20.29 7.52
C VAL A 43 8.17 -19.33 6.44
N PHE A 44 9.11 -19.74 5.58
CA PHE A 44 9.59 -18.90 4.49
C PHE A 44 8.47 -18.62 3.47
N ILE A 45 7.70 -19.63 3.07
CA ILE A 45 6.56 -19.46 2.16
C ILE A 45 5.53 -18.50 2.75
N LEU A 46 5.18 -18.67 4.03
CA LEU A 46 4.24 -17.79 4.72
C LEU A 46 4.77 -16.36 4.79
N ALA A 47 6.06 -16.18 5.08
CA ALA A 47 6.70 -14.86 5.14
C ALA A 47 6.72 -14.17 3.77
N VAL A 48 7.05 -14.89 2.69
CA VAL A 48 7.02 -14.36 1.32
C VAL A 48 5.60 -13.99 0.91
N PHE A 49 4.62 -14.86 1.21
CA PHE A 49 3.21 -14.59 0.93
C PHE A 49 2.72 -13.35 1.68
N PHE A 50 3.02 -13.26 2.98
CA PHE A 50 2.65 -12.11 3.81
C PHE A 50 3.32 -10.83 3.31
N THR A 51 4.61 -10.89 2.96
CA THR A 51 5.34 -9.74 2.39
C THR A 51 4.75 -9.31 1.05
N GLY A 52 4.41 -10.25 0.18
CA GLY A 52 3.77 -9.96 -1.11
C GLY A 52 2.37 -9.37 -0.96
N ALA A 53 1.55 -9.92 -0.05
CA ALA A 53 0.24 -9.37 0.28
C ALA A 53 0.36 -7.97 0.89
N PHE A 54 1.28 -7.76 1.83
CA PHE A 54 1.56 -6.46 2.41
C PHE A 54 1.99 -5.44 1.35
N TYR A 55 2.91 -5.83 0.45
CA TYR A 55 3.30 -5.00 -0.69
C TYR A 55 2.12 -4.66 -1.60
N TYR A 56 1.26 -5.64 -1.90
CA TYR A 56 0.09 -5.43 -2.74
C TYR A 56 -0.95 -4.49 -2.11
N PHE A 57 -1.26 -4.65 -0.82
CA PHE A 57 -2.28 -3.85 -0.14
C PHE A 57 -1.77 -2.48 0.33
N PHE A 58 -0.51 -2.38 0.78
CA PHE A 58 0.00 -1.19 1.44
C PHE A 58 1.06 -0.43 0.65
N ILE A 59 1.69 -1.01 -0.38
CA ILE A 59 2.72 -0.30 -1.16
C ILE A 59 2.22 0.04 -2.56
N ARG A 60 1.55 -0.89 -3.26
CA ARG A 60 0.99 -0.62 -4.59
C ARG A 60 0.06 0.59 -4.67
N PRO A 61 -0.89 0.81 -3.74
CA PRO A 61 -1.70 2.01 -3.80
C PRO A 61 -0.90 3.27 -3.52
N TYR A 62 0.34 3.24 -3.05
CA TYR A 62 1.19 4.44 -2.94
C TYR A 62 2.25 4.52 -4.03
N ALA A 63 2.43 3.46 -4.83
CA ALA A 63 3.41 3.40 -5.90
C ALA A 63 3.12 4.39 -7.04
N TYR A 64 1.89 4.91 -7.17
CA TYR A 64 1.58 5.99 -8.13
C TYR A 64 2.40 7.26 -7.85
N ARG A 65 2.79 7.50 -6.59
CA ARG A 65 3.59 8.66 -6.16
C ARG A 65 5.04 8.58 -6.66
N TRP A 66 5.51 7.38 -7.00
CA TRP A 66 6.90 7.05 -7.34
C TRP A 66 7.06 6.66 -8.81
N LYS A 67 6.03 6.87 -9.63
CA LYS A 67 6.14 6.71 -11.08
C LYS A 67 7.24 7.66 -11.57
N PRO A 68 8.28 7.16 -12.27
CA PRO A 68 9.21 8.04 -12.97
C PRO A 68 8.36 8.94 -13.87
N CYS A 69 8.71 10.21 -13.93
CA CYS A 69 8.03 11.19 -14.76
C CYS A 69 7.93 10.63 -16.17
N ALA A 70 6.72 10.17 -16.53
CA ALA A 70 6.47 9.53 -17.81
C ALA A 70 6.34 10.56 -18.93
N GLY A 71 6.46 11.86 -18.60
CA GLY A 71 6.56 12.95 -19.55
C GLY A 71 7.68 13.93 -19.27
N GLN A 72 7.72 14.98 -20.09
CA GLN A 72 8.78 15.98 -20.08
C GLN A 72 8.77 16.74 -18.76
N LYS A 73 9.97 17.05 -18.27
CA LYS A 73 10.15 17.84 -17.06
C LYS A 73 10.14 19.31 -17.45
N GLU A 74 8.96 19.91 -17.48
CA GLU A 74 8.76 21.33 -17.77
C GLU A 74 8.42 22.10 -16.49
N TYR A 75 8.86 23.36 -16.37
CA TYR A 75 8.57 24.22 -15.21
C TYR A 75 8.99 23.65 -13.84
N GLY A 76 9.90 22.66 -13.81
CA GLY A 76 10.32 21.97 -12.58
C GLY A 76 9.32 20.92 -12.07
N VAL A 77 8.24 20.66 -12.81
CA VAL A 77 7.19 19.68 -12.50
C VAL A 77 7.16 18.60 -13.57
N CYS A 78 6.63 17.43 -13.22
CA CYS A 78 6.47 16.34 -14.17
C CYS A 78 5.11 16.41 -14.84
N ILE A 79 5.10 16.79 -16.13
CA ILE A 79 3.88 16.86 -16.92
C ILE A 79 3.55 15.46 -17.46
N PRO A 80 2.31 14.96 -17.30
CA PRO A 80 1.91 13.69 -17.90
C PRO A 80 1.90 13.77 -19.42
N CYS A 81 2.56 12.83 -20.10
CA CYS A 81 2.48 12.69 -21.56
C CYS A 81 1.06 12.43 -22.05
N GLY A 82 0.70 13.03 -23.19
CA GLY A 82 -0.57 12.79 -23.88
C GLY A 82 -1.67 13.82 -23.56
N TYR A 83 -1.35 14.88 -22.83
CA TYR A 83 -2.21 16.05 -22.68
C TYR A 83 -1.54 17.21 -23.42
N GLU A 84 -2.19 17.74 -24.46
CA GLU A 84 -1.63 18.84 -25.26
C GLU A 84 -2.00 20.21 -24.69
N VAL A 85 -3.10 20.30 -23.95
CA VAL A 85 -3.59 21.57 -23.40
C VAL A 85 -3.11 21.72 -21.96
N HIS A 86 -2.23 22.70 -21.75
CA HIS A 86 -1.73 23.09 -20.44
C HIS A 86 -2.17 24.51 -20.07
N GLY A 87 -2.32 24.74 -18.78
CA GLY A 87 -2.55 26.07 -18.23
C GLY A 87 -1.99 26.18 -16.82
N ILE A 88 -1.91 27.41 -16.33
CA ILE A 88 -1.38 27.73 -15.02
C ILE A 88 -2.44 28.41 -14.17
N ASP A 89 -2.37 28.22 -12.85
CA ASP A 89 -3.15 28.97 -11.87
C ASP A 89 -2.29 30.04 -11.19
N ILE A 90 -2.80 31.27 -11.13
CA ILE A 90 -2.11 32.41 -10.53
C ILE A 90 -3.03 33.16 -9.55
N SER A 91 -2.41 33.79 -8.57
CA SER A 91 -3.01 34.59 -7.50
C SER A 91 -1.99 35.58 -6.94
N HIS A 92 -2.36 36.37 -5.93
CA HIS A 92 -1.40 37.26 -5.28
C HIS A 92 -0.18 36.54 -4.66
N TYR A 93 -0.28 35.25 -4.34
CA TYR A 93 0.81 34.47 -3.74
C TYR A 93 2.03 34.33 -4.66
N GLN A 94 1.85 34.47 -5.97
CA GLN A 94 2.93 34.40 -6.95
C GLN A 94 3.79 35.68 -6.96
N GLY A 95 3.26 36.81 -6.48
CA GLY A 95 3.92 38.11 -6.58
C GLY A 95 3.94 38.66 -8.01
N ASP A 96 4.99 39.41 -8.34
CA ASP A 96 5.15 40.00 -9.68
C ASP A 96 5.54 38.94 -10.71
N ILE A 97 4.75 38.82 -11.78
CA ILE A 97 4.94 37.84 -12.86
C ILE A 97 5.60 38.52 -14.06
N ASP A 98 6.66 37.91 -14.60
CA ASP A 98 7.24 38.33 -15.88
C ASP A 98 6.44 37.74 -17.05
N TRP A 99 5.51 38.54 -17.57
CA TRP A 99 4.60 38.16 -18.66
C TRP A 99 5.31 37.98 -20.00
N ASN A 100 6.47 38.62 -20.20
CA ASN A 100 7.24 38.43 -21.43
C ASN A 100 7.78 37.00 -21.48
N VAL A 101 8.41 36.54 -20.40
CA VAL A 101 8.91 35.17 -20.26
C VAL A 101 7.75 34.17 -20.36
N LEU A 102 6.60 34.48 -19.74
CA LEU A 102 5.42 33.62 -19.82
C LEU A 102 4.90 33.50 -21.26
N SER A 103 4.90 34.58 -22.03
CA SER A 103 4.41 34.55 -23.41
C SER A 103 5.32 33.76 -24.36
N MET A 104 6.63 33.73 -24.09
CA MET A 104 7.59 32.91 -24.83
C MET A 104 7.38 31.40 -24.63
N ASN A 105 6.64 30.98 -23.59
CA ASN A 105 6.36 29.56 -23.38
C ASN A 105 5.53 28.90 -24.48
N ARG A 106 4.87 29.68 -25.34
CA ARG A 106 4.17 29.16 -26.52
C ARG A 106 5.06 28.39 -27.49
N GLU A 107 6.38 28.61 -27.44
CA GLU A 107 7.36 27.96 -28.31
C GLU A 107 7.99 26.71 -27.68
N THR A 108 7.60 26.34 -26.46
CA THR A 108 8.10 25.14 -25.79
C THR A 108 7.33 23.88 -26.21
N ASP A 109 7.85 22.71 -25.84
CA ASP A 109 7.19 21.43 -26.08
C ASP A 109 5.84 21.30 -25.31
N SER A 110 5.58 22.17 -24.34
CA SER A 110 4.34 22.20 -23.54
C SER A 110 3.80 23.64 -23.42
N PRO A 111 3.19 24.16 -24.50
CA PRO A 111 2.73 25.54 -24.55
C PRO A 111 1.57 25.79 -23.59
N LEU A 112 1.54 26.99 -23.00
CA LEU A 112 0.44 27.44 -22.14
C LEU A 112 -0.71 28.00 -22.98
N HIS A 113 -1.89 27.43 -22.81
CA HIS A 113 -3.10 27.78 -23.55
C HIS A 113 -4.02 28.72 -22.78
N PHE A 114 -4.09 28.56 -21.46
CA PHE A 114 -4.97 29.35 -20.60
C PHE A 114 -4.33 29.64 -19.25
N VAL A 115 -4.81 30.70 -18.62
CA VAL A 115 -4.43 31.09 -17.27
C VAL A 115 -5.69 31.19 -16.42
N PHE A 116 -5.68 30.45 -15.33
CA PHE A 116 -6.65 30.60 -14.26
C PHE A 116 -6.19 31.69 -13.30
N MET A 117 -7.03 32.69 -13.06
CA MET A 117 -6.71 33.79 -12.16
C MET A 117 -7.66 33.80 -10.97
N LYS A 118 -7.11 33.74 -9.75
CA LYS A 118 -7.91 33.95 -8.55
C LYS A 118 -8.46 35.38 -8.54
N ALA A 119 -9.78 35.53 -8.42
CA ALA A 119 -10.45 36.81 -8.35
C ALA A 119 -10.84 37.19 -6.91
N THR A 120 -11.27 36.22 -6.11
CA THR A 120 -11.75 36.42 -4.73
C THR A 120 -11.40 35.25 -3.82
N GLU A 121 -11.37 35.52 -2.51
CA GLU A 121 -11.31 34.56 -1.41
C GLU A 121 -12.46 34.80 -0.42
N GLY A 122 -13.31 33.80 -0.23
CA GLY A 122 -14.51 33.97 0.61
C GLY A 122 -15.54 34.92 -0.01
N GLY A 123 -16.30 35.61 0.85
CA GLY A 123 -17.35 36.54 0.42
C GLY A 123 -16.95 38.02 0.38
N ASP A 124 -15.83 38.37 1.02
CA ASP A 124 -15.47 39.76 1.34
C ASP A 124 -14.03 40.16 0.97
N HIS A 125 -13.22 39.23 0.47
CA HIS A 125 -11.84 39.53 0.06
C HIS A 125 -11.64 39.31 -1.45
N GLY A 126 -11.29 40.38 -2.18
CA GLY A 126 -10.82 40.32 -3.57
C GLY A 126 -9.33 40.05 -3.62
N ASP A 127 -8.83 39.44 -4.69
CA ASP A 127 -7.39 39.33 -4.92
C ASP A 127 -6.86 40.64 -5.51
N ASP A 128 -5.96 41.30 -4.78
CA ASP A 128 -5.41 42.63 -5.13
C ASP A 128 -4.63 42.62 -6.46
N THR A 129 -4.14 41.46 -6.91
CA THR A 129 -3.36 41.31 -8.15
C THR A 129 -4.21 41.02 -9.37
N PHE A 130 -5.52 40.74 -9.18
CA PHE A 130 -6.40 40.31 -10.27
C PHE A 130 -6.45 41.30 -11.42
N CYS A 131 -6.66 42.60 -11.17
CA CYS A 131 -6.78 43.59 -12.24
C CYS A 131 -5.51 43.72 -13.08
N ASN A 132 -4.34 43.68 -12.45
CA ASN A 132 -3.06 43.78 -13.15
C ASN A 132 -2.82 42.52 -13.97
N ASN A 133 -2.96 41.35 -13.35
CA ASN A 133 -2.77 40.06 -14.02
C ASN A 133 -3.74 39.86 -15.19
N PHE A 134 -4.98 40.31 -15.03
CA PHE A 134 -5.99 40.26 -16.09
C PHE A 134 -5.61 41.14 -17.28
N THR A 135 -5.15 42.37 -17.01
CA THR A 135 -4.69 43.30 -18.05
C THR A 135 -3.50 42.73 -18.81
N GLU A 136 -2.51 42.21 -18.09
CA GLU A 136 -1.31 41.63 -18.70
C GLU A 136 -1.62 40.38 -19.52
N ALA A 137 -2.47 39.48 -19.02
CA ALA A 137 -2.86 38.30 -19.78
C ALA A 137 -3.57 38.64 -21.10
N LEU A 138 -4.41 39.69 -21.10
CA LEU A 138 -5.04 40.20 -22.32
C LEU A 138 -4.01 40.79 -23.29
N ASN A 139 -3.05 41.59 -22.78
CA ASN A 139 -1.97 42.17 -23.60
C ASN A 139 -1.14 41.09 -24.30
N HIS A 140 -0.96 39.93 -23.65
CA HIS A 140 -0.22 38.79 -24.19
C HIS A 140 -1.12 37.75 -24.90
N ALA A 141 -2.40 38.06 -25.15
CA ALA A 141 -3.38 37.22 -25.84
C ALA A 141 -3.59 35.83 -25.24
N LEU A 142 -3.49 35.69 -23.91
CA LEU A 142 -3.77 34.45 -23.20
C LEU A 142 -5.28 34.33 -22.92
N SER A 143 -5.83 33.13 -23.03
CA SER A 143 -7.20 32.86 -22.59
C SER A 143 -7.26 32.91 -21.07
N VAL A 144 -8.17 33.71 -20.51
CA VAL A 144 -8.29 33.91 -19.06
C VAL A 144 -9.61 33.38 -18.56
N GLU A 145 -9.56 32.61 -17.47
CA GLU A 145 -10.75 32.16 -16.75
C GLU A 145 -10.62 32.51 -15.25
N PRO A 146 -11.54 33.32 -14.69
CA PRO A 146 -11.47 33.71 -13.28
C PRO A 146 -11.89 32.55 -12.36
N ILE A 147 -11.14 32.35 -11.28
CA ILE A 147 -11.43 31.39 -10.21
C ILE A 147 -11.95 32.14 -8.98
N ILE A 148 -13.07 31.66 -8.45
CA ILE A 148 -13.63 32.10 -7.16
C ILE A 148 -13.23 31.06 -6.10
N SER A 149 -12.42 31.46 -5.13
CA SER A 149 -12.06 30.59 -4.01
C SER A 149 -13.13 30.72 -2.91
N LEU A 150 -14.07 29.77 -2.86
CA LEU A 150 -15.10 29.73 -1.84
C LEU A 150 -14.53 29.20 -0.51
N SER A 151 -14.63 29.99 0.55
CA SER A 151 -14.28 29.54 1.90
C SER A 151 -15.42 28.68 2.47
N LEU A 152 -15.15 27.38 2.69
CA LEU A 152 -16.08 26.46 3.36
C LEU A 152 -16.39 26.85 4.82
N ARG A 153 -15.70 27.85 5.39
CA ARG A 153 -15.87 28.29 6.77
C ARG A 153 -17.10 29.20 6.98
N GLN A 154 -17.82 29.53 5.91
CA GLN A 154 -19.03 30.37 5.93
C GLN A 154 -20.31 29.65 5.47
N MET A 155 -20.29 28.32 5.30
CA MET A 155 -21.54 27.58 5.08
C MET A 155 -22.29 27.42 6.42
N PRO A 156 -23.56 27.88 6.51
CA PRO A 156 -24.34 27.85 7.75
C PRO A 156 -24.63 26.43 8.26
#